data_AF-M5FKQ9-F1
#
_entry.id   AF-M5FKQ9-F1
#
_cell.length_a   1.000
_cell.length_b   1.000
_cell.length_c   1.000
_cell.angle_alpha   90.00
_cell.angle_beta   90.00
_cell.angle_gamma   90.00
#
_symmetry.space_group_name_H-M   'P 1'
#
loop_
_entity.id
_entity.type
_entity.pdbx_description
1 polymer ?
#
loop_
_entity_poly.entity_id
_entity_poly.type
_entity_poly.pdbx_seq_one_letter_code
_entity_poly.pdbx_strand_id
1 'polypeptide(L)'
;MHNHFYVYNECEQEVSSTAYFLPVGKTSVDTHTAKVLPGRQVLLCVTDENSISLETVSVDRVLKWEAVDVFMRPIDRQEYTHVIACSCVGSDCPDIWPRDTSRQEPLP
;
A
#
# COMPACT_ATOMS: atom_id res chain seq x y z
N MET A 1 3.76 5.68 20.35
CA MET A 1 4.77 4.79 19.74
C MET A 1 4.30 4.63 18.32
N HIS A 2 5.10 5.00 17.34
CA HIS A 2 4.56 5.16 15.99
C HIS A 2 4.64 3.86 15.17
N ASN A 3 3.58 3.61 14.41
CA ASN A 3 3.50 2.61 13.36
C ASN A 3 3.99 3.21 12.04
N HIS A 4 4.70 2.43 11.25
CA HIS A 4 5.21 2.83 9.94
C HIS A 4 4.51 2.06 8.83
N PHE A 5 3.90 2.77 7.89
CA PHE A 5 3.23 2.18 6.74
C PHE A 5 4.04 2.45 5.48
N TYR A 6 4.47 1.38 4.82
CA TYR A 6 5.22 1.41 3.58
C TYR A 6 4.35 0.90 2.42
N VAL A 7 4.70 1.32 1.21
CA VAL A 7 4.19 0.72 -0.03
C VAL A 7 5.38 0.23 -0.86
N TYR A 8 5.28 -1.00 -1.35
CA TYR A 8 6.22 -1.61 -2.28
C TYR A 8 5.54 -1.85 -3.62
N ASN A 9 6.16 -1.40 -4.71
CA ASN A 9 5.61 -1.56 -6.06
C ASN A 9 6.34 -2.69 -6.80
N GLU A 10 5.61 -3.77 -7.02
CA GLU A 10 6.01 -4.95 -7.79
C GLU A 10 5.61 -4.85 -9.27
N CYS A 11 4.82 -3.85 -9.67
CA CYS A 11 4.51 -3.61 -11.08
C CYS A 11 5.73 -3.12 -11.87
N GLU A 12 5.71 -3.34 -13.19
CA GLU A 12 6.69 -2.76 -14.14
C GLU A 12 6.43 -1.27 -14.46
N GLN A 13 5.40 -0.67 -13.84
CA GLN A 13 5.00 0.71 -14.05
C GLN A 13 4.96 1.50 -12.74
N GLU A 14 5.20 2.81 -12.80
CA GLU A 14 5.07 3.70 -11.64
C GLU A 14 3.61 3.74 -11.17
N VAL A 15 3.43 3.71 -9.84
CA VAL A 15 2.13 3.86 -9.19
C VAL A 15 2.13 5.03 -8.23
N SER A 16 0.96 5.59 -7.97
CA SER A 16 0.70 6.63 -6.98
C SER A 16 -0.21 6.06 -5.91
N SER A 17 0.28 5.99 -4.67
CA SER A 17 -0.47 5.47 -3.52
C SER A 17 -0.83 6.59 -2.56
N THR A 18 -2.07 6.62 -2.12
CA THR A 18 -2.63 7.58 -1.16
C THR A 18 -3.09 6.84 0.08
N ALA A 19 -2.56 7.22 1.25
CA ALA A 19 -3.05 6.80 2.55
C ALA A 19 -4.05 7.82 3.10
N TYR A 20 -5.17 7.32 3.59
CA TYR A 20 -6.18 8.03 4.35
C TYR A 20 -6.14 7.52 5.79
N PHE A 21 -5.89 8.39 6.75
CA PHE A 21 -5.76 8.01 8.16
C PHE A 21 -6.29 9.10 9.09
N LEU A 22 -6.80 8.73 10.26
CA LEU A 22 -7.28 9.68 11.26
C LEU A 22 -6.25 9.79 12.40
N PRO A 23 -5.41 10.84 12.48
CA PRO A 23 -4.43 10.93 13.55
C PRO A 23 -5.08 11.01 14.93
N VAL A 24 -4.44 10.42 15.95
CA VAL A 24 -4.91 10.44 17.35
C VAL A 24 -5.24 11.87 17.78
N GLY A 25 -6.45 12.07 18.31
CA GLY A 25 -6.90 13.37 18.82
C GLY A 25 -7.31 14.38 17.75
N LYS A 26 -7.29 13.99 16.46
CA LYS A 26 -7.92 14.77 15.38
C LYS A 26 -9.32 14.24 15.06
N THR A 27 -10.17 15.12 14.54
CA THR A 27 -11.52 14.80 14.07
C THR A 27 -11.60 14.70 12.54
N SER A 28 -10.50 14.95 11.84
CA SER A 28 -10.44 14.98 10.38
C SER A 28 -9.41 13.98 9.87
N VAL A 29 -9.80 13.24 8.83
CA VAL A 29 -8.90 12.37 8.06
C VAL A 29 -7.81 13.21 7.42
N ASP A 30 -6.57 12.77 7.60
CA ASP A 30 -5.37 13.29 6.95
C ASP A 30 -5.02 12.39 5.76
N THR A 31 -4.32 12.95 4.77
CA THR A 31 -3.98 12.25 3.54
C THR A 31 -2.54 12.44 3.16
N HIS A 32 -1.85 11.36 2.80
CA HIS A 32 -0.52 11.43 2.22
C HIS A 32 -0.42 10.58 0.96
N THR A 33 0.13 11.17 -0.11
CA THR A 33 0.31 10.51 -1.40
C THR A 33 1.79 10.41 -1.73
N ALA A 34 2.23 9.23 -2.15
CA ALA A 34 3.59 8.99 -2.64
C ALA A 34 3.57 8.28 -4.00
N LYS A 35 4.53 8.65 -4.85
CA LYS A 35 4.84 7.91 -6.07
C LYS A 35 5.83 6.78 -5.74
N VAL A 36 5.57 5.60 -6.27
CA VAL A 36 6.37 4.40 -6.01
C VAL A 36 6.81 3.82 -7.35
N LEU A 37 8.11 3.92 -7.62
CA LEU A 37 8.72 3.35 -8.83
C LEU A 37 8.74 1.82 -8.79
N PRO A 38 8.78 1.15 -9.95
CA PRO A 38 8.97 -0.31 -10.03
C PRO A 38 10.13 -0.82 -9.16
N GLY A 39 9.89 -1.87 -8.39
CA GLY A 39 10.87 -2.50 -7.50
C GLY A 39 11.31 -1.63 -6.33
N ARG A 40 10.59 -0.56 -5.98
CA ARG A 40 10.91 0.33 -4.86
C ARG A 40 9.88 0.27 -3.75
N GLN A 41 10.38 0.43 -2.52
CA GLN A 41 9.58 0.62 -1.31
C GLN A 41 9.70 2.08 -0.85
N VAL A 42 8.58 2.68 -0.45
CA VAL A 42 8.52 4.06 0.07
C VAL A 42 7.72 4.06 1.37
N LEU A 43 8.19 4.83 2.36
CA LEU A 43 7.43 5.12 3.58
C LEU A 43 6.27 6.07 3.23
N LEU A 44 5.04 5.61 3.41
CA LEU A 44 3.84 6.37 3.09
C LEU A 44 3.32 7.13 4.30
N CYS A 45 3.30 6.60 5.51
CA CYS A 45 2.97 7.42 6.67
C CYS A 45 3.52 6.85 7.98
N VAL A 46 3.55 7.72 8.99
CA VAL A 46 3.89 7.40 10.37
C VAL A 46 2.70 7.85 11.22
N THR A 47 2.06 6.92 11.92
CA THR A 47 0.86 7.21 12.73
C THR A 47 0.84 6.35 13.99
N ASP A 48 0.23 6.82 15.07
CA ASP A 48 -0.01 6.00 16.26
C ASP A 48 -1.26 5.10 16.10
N GLU A 49 -2.01 5.27 15.01
CA GLU A 49 -3.15 4.41 14.66
C GLU A 49 -2.71 3.05 14.11
N ASN A 50 -3.51 2.02 14.37
CA ASN A 50 -3.31 0.70 13.83
C ASN A 50 -4.06 0.47 12.51
N SER A 51 -4.86 1.44 12.05
CA SER A 51 -5.64 1.31 10.83
C SER A 51 -5.49 2.49 9.88
N ILE A 52 -5.31 2.19 8.59
CA ILE A 52 -5.33 3.17 7.49
C ILE A 52 -6.11 2.60 6.31
N SER A 53 -6.70 3.46 5.48
CA SER A 53 -7.24 3.08 4.17
C SER A 53 -6.25 3.49 3.08
N LEU A 54 -5.97 2.61 2.12
CA LEU A 54 -4.99 2.83 1.05
C LEU A 54 -5.64 2.76 -0.32
N GLU A 55 -5.49 3.79 -1.15
CA GLU A 55 -5.86 3.78 -2.57
C GLU A 55 -4.59 3.85 -3.42
N THR A 56 -4.48 3.04 -4.47
CA THR A 56 -3.35 3.12 -5.41
C THR A 56 -3.85 3.21 -6.84
N VAL A 57 -3.17 4.01 -7.66
CA VAL A 57 -3.52 4.26 -9.07
C VAL A 57 -2.24 4.25 -9.90
N SER A 58 -2.25 3.66 -11.09
CA SER A 58 -1.13 3.76 -12.03
C SER A 58 -0.96 5.20 -12.54
N VAL A 59 0.24 5.58 -12.97
CA VAL A 59 0.49 6.96 -13.44
C VAL A 59 -0.38 7.34 -14.64
N ASP A 60 -0.66 6.40 -15.54
CA ASP A 60 -1.57 6.57 -16.69
C ASP A 60 -3.06 6.54 -16.29
N ARG A 61 -3.35 6.27 -15.00
CA ARG A 61 -4.69 6.14 -14.41
C ARG A 61 -5.55 5.03 -14.99
N VAL A 62 -4.94 4.08 -15.70
CA VAL A 62 -5.65 2.94 -16.29
C VAL A 62 -5.96 1.88 -15.22
N LEU A 63 -5.02 1.61 -14.31
CA LEU A 63 -5.19 0.62 -13.27
C LEU A 63 -5.45 1.30 -11.93
N LYS A 64 -6.43 0.77 -11.20
CA LYS A 64 -6.78 1.23 -9.86
C LYS A 64 -6.86 0.04 -8.89
N TRP A 65 -6.30 0.23 -7.71
CA TRP A 65 -6.47 -0.63 -6.57
C TRP A 65 -7.37 0.07 -5.55
N GLU A 66 -8.34 -0.67 -5.01
CA GLU A 66 -9.36 -0.12 -4.12
C GLU A 66 -8.81 0.34 -2.76
N ALA A 67 -9.60 1.19 -2.11
CA ALA A 67 -9.38 1.62 -0.74
C ALA A 67 -9.45 0.40 0.20
N VAL A 68 -8.31 -0.14 0.60
CA VAL A 68 -8.27 -1.26 1.55
C VAL A 68 -7.89 -0.78 2.93
N ASP A 69 -8.71 -1.19 3.88
CA ASP A 69 -8.44 -1.00 5.30
C ASP A 69 -7.37 -2.00 5.75
N VAL A 70 -6.22 -1.46 6.10
CA VAL A 70 -5.10 -2.21 6.68
C VAL A 70 -5.21 -2.14 8.19
N PHE A 71 -5.16 -3.28 8.88
CA PHE A 71 -5.15 -3.34 10.33
C PHE A 71 -3.89 -4.01 10.87
N MET A 72 -3.14 -3.27 11.67
CA MET A 72 -1.98 -3.74 12.41
C MET A 72 -2.42 -4.27 13.77
N ARG A 73 -1.85 -5.38 14.24
CA ARG A 73 -2.20 -5.91 15.56
C ARG A 73 -1.59 -4.99 16.64
N PRO A 74 -2.14 -4.91 17.86
CA PRO A 74 -1.52 -4.11 18.92
C PRO A 74 -0.31 -4.86 19.53
N ILE A 75 0.90 -4.57 19.03
CA ILE A 75 2.19 -5.02 19.60
C ILE A 75 3.20 -3.88 19.39
N ASP A 76 4.15 -3.68 20.32
CA ASP A 76 5.10 -2.55 20.33
C ASP A 76 5.91 -2.40 19.03
N ARG A 77 5.80 -1.20 18.40
CA ARG A 77 6.46 -0.77 17.14
C ARG A 77 6.26 -1.72 15.96
N GLN A 78 5.34 -1.40 15.07
CA GLN A 78 5.14 -2.20 13.87
C GLN A 78 5.42 -1.46 12.57
N GLU A 79 5.98 -2.22 11.64
CA GLU A 79 6.13 -1.86 10.25
C GLU A 79 5.15 -2.70 9.44
N TYR A 80 4.34 -2.05 8.61
CA TYR A 80 3.48 -2.71 7.64
C TYR A 80 3.91 -2.28 6.25
N THR A 81 4.06 -3.24 5.33
CA THR A 81 4.32 -2.96 3.92
C THR A 81 3.16 -3.47 3.08
N HIS A 82 2.46 -2.54 2.43
CA HIS A 82 1.49 -2.86 1.40
C HIS A 82 2.22 -3.19 0.10
N VAL A 83 1.94 -4.33 -0.52
CA VAL A 83 2.56 -4.72 -1.78
C VAL A 83 1.56 -4.51 -2.91
N ILE A 84 1.91 -3.66 -3.86
CA ILE A 84 1.16 -3.44 -5.09
C ILE A 84 1.77 -4.32 -6.17
N ALA A 85 1.10 -5.43 -6.47
CA ALA A 85 1.52 -6.33 -7.53
C ALA A 85 0.57 -6.23 -8.71
N CYS A 86 1.14 -6.00 -9.89
CA CYS A 86 0.44 -6.20 -11.14
C CYS A 86 0.67 -7.65 -11.53
N SER A 87 -0.40 -8.43 -11.69
CA SER A 87 -0.27 -9.83 -12.09
C SER A 87 0.54 -9.93 -13.37
N CYS A 88 1.57 -10.77 -13.36
CA CYS A 88 2.05 -11.40 -14.57
C CYS A 88 0.94 -12.36 -15.04
N VAL A 89 0.37 -12.13 -16.22
CA VAL A 89 -0.58 -13.05 -16.85
C VAL A 89 0.23 -13.88 -17.85
N GLY A 90 0.66 -15.10 -17.47
CA GLY A 90 1.50 -15.92 -18.34
C GLY A 90 2.33 -17.00 -17.62
N SER A 91 3.22 -17.65 -18.36
CA SER A 91 3.98 -18.84 -17.93
C SER A 91 5.35 -18.57 -17.31
N ASP A 92 5.64 -17.33 -16.89
CA ASP A 92 6.96 -16.92 -16.35
C ASP A 92 6.86 -16.23 -14.97
N CYS A 93 5.74 -16.41 -14.28
CA CYS A 93 5.56 -15.81 -12.97
C CYS A 93 6.21 -16.71 -11.90
N PRO A 94 7.09 -16.19 -11.02
CA PRO A 94 7.79 -17.00 -10.03
C PRO A 94 6.82 -17.61 -8.99
N ASP A 95 7.06 -18.87 -8.60
CA ASP A 95 6.19 -19.68 -7.73
C ASP A 95 5.89 -19.06 -6.35
N ILE A 96 6.69 -18.10 -5.90
CA ILE A 96 6.55 -17.45 -4.59
C ILE A 96 6.57 -15.94 -4.77
N TRP A 97 5.53 -15.37 -5.39
CA TRP A 97 5.45 -13.92 -5.55
C TRP A 97 4.05 -13.36 -5.82
N PRO A 98 3.61 -12.32 -5.09
CA PRO A 98 3.93 -11.99 -3.69
C PRO A 98 3.15 -12.90 -2.72
N ARG A 99 3.46 -12.83 -1.41
CA ARG A 99 2.76 -13.59 -0.35
C ARG A 99 1.25 -13.27 -0.34
N ASP A 100 0.41 -14.31 -0.18
CA ASP A 100 -1.06 -14.28 -0.29
C ASP A 100 -1.77 -13.20 0.55
N THR A 101 -1.19 -12.75 1.66
CA THR A 101 -1.84 -11.81 2.60
C THR A 101 -1.78 -10.35 2.18
N SER A 102 -0.99 -10.01 1.16
CA SER A 102 -0.75 -8.63 0.74
C SER A 102 -1.28 -8.31 -0.66
N ARG A 103 -1.93 -9.29 -1.32
CA ARG A 103 -2.38 -9.19 -2.71
C ARG A 103 -3.60 -8.28 -2.83
N GLN A 104 -3.47 -7.24 -3.64
CA GLN A 104 -4.60 -6.60 -4.29
C GLN A 104 -4.39 -6.67 -5.79
N GLU A 105 -5.38 -7.21 -6.48
CA GLU A 105 -5.40 -7.21 -7.94
C GLU A 105 -5.88 -5.84 -8.43
N PRO A 106 -5.26 -5.27 -9.48
CA PRO A 106 -5.78 -4.07 -10.10
C PRO A 106 -7.17 -4.35 -10.68
N LEU A 107 -8.11 -3.45 -10.45
CA LEU A 107 -9.39 -3.46 -11.15
C LEU A 107 -9.19 -2.95 -12.59
N PRO A 108 -9.87 -3.55 -13.59
CA PRO A 108 -9.88 -3.09 -14.96
C PRO A 108 -10.65 -1.77 -15.15
#